data_AF-A0AB35BAB8-F1
#
_entry.id   AF-A0AB35BAB8-F1
#
_cell.length_a   1.000
_cell.length_b   1.000
_cell.length_c   1.000
_cell.angle_alpha   90.00
_cell.angle_beta   90.00
_cell.angle_gamma   90.00
#
_symmetry.space_group_name_H-M   'P 1'
#
loop_
_entity.id
_entity.type
_entity.pdbx_description
1 polymer ?
#
loop_
_entity_poly.entity_id
_entity_poly.type
_entity_poly.pdbx_seq_one_letter_code
_entity_poly.pdbx_strand_id
1 'polypeptide(L)'
;MKTEQLVHGDYVAAMFSHDFVEGGFDRGAVERIRCGVFEEWISAVARSGVFSDKEVAGVVAAWRRDPKSLLDALLQDADEVTRRRYESTWESLDRVADPLDPAVVGSAPILV
;
A
#
# COMPACT_ATOMS: atom_id res chain seq x y z
N MET A 1 -4.19 -16.61 21.62
CA MET A 1 -3.12 -15.59 21.69
C MET A 1 -2.99 -14.97 20.32
N LYS A 2 -3.39 -13.71 20.17
CA LYS A 2 -3.39 -12.97 18.89
C LYS A 2 -2.84 -11.57 19.16
N THR A 3 -1.70 -11.51 19.82
CA THR A 3 -1.10 -10.26 20.34
C THR A 3 0.23 -9.93 19.67
N GLU A 4 0.84 -10.86 18.95
CA GLU A 4 2.14 -10.64 18.29
C GLU A 4 1.96 -10.02 16.89
N GLN A 5 0.88 -10.36 16.18
CA GLN A 5 0.68 -9.95 14.79
C GLN A 5 0.19 -8.49 14.64
N LEU A 6 -0.48 -7.93 15.66
CA LEU A 6 -0.94 -6.54 15.67
C LEU A 6 0.24 -5.55 15.82
N VAL A 7 1.27 -5.92 16.57
CA VAL A 7 2.41 -5.03 16.85
C VAL A 7 3.28 -4.77 15.62
N HIS A 8 3.32 -5.72 14.68
CA HIS A 8 4.20 -5.63 13.52
C HIS A 8 3.74 -4.57 12.50
N GLY A 9 2.43 -4.37 12.34
CA GLY A 9 1.87 -3.31 11.50
C GLY A 9 2.17 -1.92 12.07
N ASP A 10 2.00 -1.76 13.39
CA ASP A 10 2.31 -0.51 14.12
C ASP A 10 3.80 -0.13 14.03
N TYR A 11 4.71 -1.12 14.08
CA TYR A 11 6.15 -0.84 13.93
C TYR A 11 6.55 -0.45 12.51
N VAL A 12 5.90 -1.00 11.48
CA VAL A 12 6.09 -0.57 10.09
C VAL A 12 5.58 0.86 9.90
N ALA A 13 4.41 1.18 10.45
CA ALA A 13 3.84 2.53 10.43
C ALA A 13 4.79 3.55 11.05
N ALA A 14 5.26 3.29 12.27
CA ALA A 14 6.17 4.19 12.98
C ALA A 14 7.52 4.41 12.25
N MET A 15 7.98 3.44 11.45
CA MET A 15 9.26 3.50 10.75
C MET A 15 9.19 4.24 9.41
N PHE A 16 8.06 4.18 8.71
CA PHE A 16 7.94 4.71 7.35
C PHE A 16 6.98 5.89 7.20
N SER A 17 6.04 6.07 8.13
CA SER A 17 4.99 7.09 8.01
C SER A 17 5.59 8.50 7.86
N HIS A 18 6.68 8.81 8.58
CA HIS A 18 7.31 10.13 8.48
C HIS A 18 7.96 10.38 7.11
N ASP A 19 8.83 9.48 6.64
CA ASP A 19 9.52 9.62 5.33
C ASP A 19 8.52 9.60 4.16
N PHE A 20 7.46 8.81 4.28
CA PHE A 20 6.43 8.68 3.26
C PHE A 20 5.53 9.92 3.17
N VAL A 21 5.23 10.56 4.29
CA VAL A 21 4.41 11.78 4.35
C VAL A 21 5.26 13.02 4.02
N GLU A 22 6.50 13.10 4.51
CA GLU A 22 7.43 14.21 4.24
C GLU A 22 7.90 14.23 2.78
N GLY A 23 8.08 13.05 2.15
CA GLY A 23 8.36 12.90 0.73
C GLY A 23 7.24 13.41 -0.20
N GLY A 24 6.07 13.72 0.37
CA GLY A 24 4.91 14.21 -0.37
C GLY A 24 4.10 13.12 -1.05
N PHE A 25 3.05 13.53 -1.77
CA PHE A 25 2.15 12.59 -2.43
C PHE A 25 2.81 11.90 -3.65
N ASP A 26 3.07 10.60 -3.55
CA ASP A 26 3.61 9.77 -4.64
C ASP A 26 2.57 8.75 -5.14
N ARG A 27 1.94 9.06 -6.28
CA ARG A 27 1.01 8.14 -6.97
C ARG A 27 1.71 6.84 -7.41
N GLY A 28 2.99 6.90 -7.77
CA GLY A 28 3.75 5.73 -8.21
C GLY A 28 4.00 4.74 -7.07
N ALA A 29 4.17 5.21 -5.84
CA ALA A 29 4.17 4.34 -4.66
C ALA A 29 2.83 3.60 -4.49
N VAL A 30 1.70 4.29 -4.66
CA VAL A 30 0.36 3.67 -4.58
C VAL A 30 0.18 2.57 -5.62
N GLU A 31 0.59 2.80 -6.86
CA GLU A 31 0.54 1.80 -7.93
C GLU A 31 1.45 0.60 -7.63
N ARG A 32 2.67 0.84 -7.14
CA ARG A 32 3.60 -0.23 -6.76
C ARG A 32 3.04 -1.11 -5.64
N ILE A 33 2.55 -0.49 -4.56
CA ILE A 33 1.93 -1.20 -3.44
C ILE A 33 0.76 -2.04 -3.93
N ARG A 34 -0.12 -1.45 -4.75
CA ARG A 34 -1.29 -2.15 -5.30
C ARG A 34 -0.91 -3.33 -6.19
N CYS A 35 0.13 -3.20 -7.01
CA CYS A 35 0.64 -4.29 -7.86
C CYS A 35 1.43 -5.35 -7.08
N GLY A 36 1.57 -5.21 -5.76
CA GLY A 36 2.32 -6.15 -4.93
C GLY A 36 3.84 -5.97 -4.97
N VAL A 37 4.33 -4.84 -5.47
CA VAL A 37 5.76 -4.51 -5.53
C VAL A 37 6.18 -3.96 -4.17
N PHE A 38 6.65 -4.87 -3.31
CA PHE A 38 7.00 -4.55 -1.93
C PHE A 38 8.50 -4.53 -1.63
N GLU A 39 9.37 -4.80 -2.62
CA GLU A 39 10.83 -5.00 -2.42
C GLU A 39 11.52 -3.84 -1.69
N GLU A 40 11.12 -2.60 -1.97
CA GLU A 40 11.62 -1.41 -1.28
C GLU A 40 11.30 -1.45 0.22
N TRP A 41 10.03 -1.72 0.55
CA TRP A 41 9.54 -1.81 1.93
C TRP A 41 10.14 -3.00 2.67
N ILE A 42 10.26 -4.16 2.00
CA ILE A 42 10.90 -5.36 2.54
C ILE A 42 12.37 -5.09 2.87
N SER A 43 13.09 -4.47 1.94
CA SER A 43 14.52 -4.16 2.12
C SER A 43 14.73 -3.21 3.29
N ALA A 44 13.84 -2.23 3.45
CA ALA A 44 13.93 -1.28 4.54
C ALA A 44 13.57 -1.92 5.90
N VAL A 45 12.53 -2.76 5.97
CA VAL A 45 12.20 -3.54 7.18
C VAL A 45 13.36 -4.45 7.57
N ALA A 46 13.94 -5.19 6.63
CA ALA A 46 15.08 -6.07 6.90
C ALA A 46 16.32 -5.29 7.36
N ARG A 47 16.55 -4.09 6.82
CA ARG A 47 17.70 -3.24 7.20
C ARG A 47 17.55 -2.60 8.58
N SER A 48 16.32 -2.44 9.08
CA SER A 48 16.08 -1.87 10.42
C SER A 48 16.68 -2.72 11.54
N GLY A 49 16.85 -4.03 11.32
CA GLY A 49 17.32 -4.97 12.34
C GLY A 49 16.33 -5.20 13.50
N VAL A 50 15.13 -4.62 13.43
CA VAL A 50 14.09 -4.71 14.47
C VAL A 50 13.31 -6.03 14.37
N PHE A 51 13.20 -6.59 13.17
CA PHE A 51 12.42 -7.79 12.90
C PHE A 51 13.31 -8.96 12.51
N SER A 52 12.96 -10.15 13.01
CA SER A 52 13.57 -11.41 12.57
C SER A 52 13.10 -11.78 11.16
N ASP A 53 13.86 -12.57 10.42
CA ASP A 53 13.47 -13.03 9.05
C ASP A 53 12.08 -13.67 9.00
N LYS A 54 11.70 -14.40 10.06
CA LYS A 54 10.37 -15.02 10.19
C LYS A 54 9.24 -13.99 10.33
N GLU A 55 9.52 -12.90 11.05
CA GLU A 55 8.59 -11.79 11.26
C GLU A 55 8.42 -10.99 9.96
N VAL A 56 9.52 -10.72 9.26
CA VAL A 56 9.51 -10.11 7.92
C VAL A 56 8.68 -10.95 6.96
N ALA A 57 8.91 -12.27 6.91
CA ALA A 57 8.13 -13.17 6.06
C ALA A 57 6.62 -13.16 6.38
N GLY A 58 6.26 -13.05 7.66
CA GLY A 58 4.87 -12.92 8.11
C GLY A 58 4.21 -11.63 7.66
N VAL A 59 4.93 -10.51 7.80
CA VAL A 59 4.47 -9.18 7.35
C VAL A 59 4.30 -9.14 5.82
N VAL A 60 5.26 -9.69 5.07
CA VAL A 60 5.17 -9.77 3.61
C VAL A 60 4.00 -10.63 3.16
N ALA A 61 3.73 -11.75 3.84
CA ALA A 61 2.57 -12.57 3.55
C ALA A 61 1.26 -11.82 3.80
N ALA A 62 1.20 -10.98 4.83
CA ALA A 62 0.05 -10.11 5.10
C ALA A 62 -0.16 -9.08 3.99
N TRP A 63 0.90 -8.37 3.57
CA TRP A 63 0.82 -7.40 2.48
C TRP A 63 0.45 -8.02 1.14
N ARG A 64 0.94 -9.23 0.84
CA ARG A 64 0.55 -9.95 -0.39
C ARG A 64 -0.92 -10.38 -0.38
N ARG A 65 -1.47 -10.68 0.80
CA ARG A 65 -2.87 -11.04 0.96
C ARG A 65 -3.78 -9.81 0.89
N ASP A 66 -3.34 -8.71 1.49
CA ASP A 66 -4.05 -7.45 1.52
C ASP A 66 -3.07 -6.29 1.34
N PRO A 67 -2.81 -5.85 0.08
CA PRO A 67 -1.88 -4.76 -0.20
C PRO A 67 -2.28 -3.44 0.43
N LYS A 68 -3.58 -3.26 0.71
CA LYS A 68 -4.12 -2.06 1.35
C LYS A 68 -3.62 -1.90 2.79
N SER A 69 -3.41 -3.00 3.53
CA SER A 69 -2.83 -2.97 4.87
C SER A 69 -1.48 -2.24 4.97
N LEU A 70 -0.63 -2.32 3.93
CA LEU A 70 0.62 -1.56 3.90
C LEU A 70 0.35 -0.06 3.71
N LEU A 71 -0.57 0.30 2.81
CA LEU A 71 -0.93 1.71 2.62
C LEU A 71 -1.55 2.30 3.89
N ASP A 72 -2.43 1.57 4.57
CA ASP A 72 -3.04 2.02 5.82
C ASP A 72 -1.97 2.22 6.92
N ALA A 73 -0.98 1.33 6.99
CA ALA A 73 0.15 1.49 7.91
C ALA A 73 1.02 2.71 7.59
N LEU A 74 1.32 2.96 6.30
CA LEU A 74 2.08 4.14 5.87
C LEU A 74 1.37 5.47 6.15
N LEU A 75 0.05 5.44 6.32
CA LEU A 75 -0.78 6.63 6.55
C LEU A 75 -1.25 6.76 8.00
N GLN A 76 -0.80 5.90 8.90
CA GLN A 76 -1.28 5.87 10.29
C GLN A 76 -1.09 7.21 11.01
N ASP A 77 0.05 7.87 10.79
CA ASP A 77 0.35 9.20 11.38
C ASP A 77 0.19 10.35 10.37
N ALA A 78 -0.37 10.08 9.18
CA ALA A 78 -0.58 11.11 8.18
C ALA A 78 -1.79 12.00 8.52
N ASP A 79 -1.72 13.29 8.20
CA ASP A 79 -2.87 14.18 8.30
C ASP A 79 -4.03 13.70 7.42
N GLU A 80 -5.27 14.00 7.83
CA GLU A 80 -6.49 13.59 7.13
C GLU A 80 -6.50 13.99 5.64
N VAL A 81 -5.90 15.13 5.30
CA VAL A 81 -5.79 15.61 3.92
C VAL A 81 -4.93 14.68 3.07
N THR A 82 -3.76 14.30 3.60
CA THR A 82 -2.85 13.35 2.96
C THR A 82 -3.52 11.99 2.83
N ARG A 83 -4.17 11.51 3.90
CA ARG A 83 -4.87 10.23 3.91
C ARG A 83 -5.96 10.16 2.85
N ARG A 84 -6.85 11.16 2.78
CA ARG A 84 -7.91 11.23 1.76
C ARG A 84 -7.38 11.25 0.34
N ARG A 85 -6.24 11.91 0.12
CA ARG A 85 -5.63 11.99 -1.22
C ARG A 85 -5.11 10.61 -1.68
N TYR A 86 -4.48 9.87 -0.77
CA TYR A 86 -4.01 8.51 -1.03
C TYR A 86 -5.18 7.52 -1.18
N GLU A 87 -6.21 7.60 -0.33
CA GLU A 87 -7.44 6.80 -0.45
C GLU A 87 -8.13 7.02 -1.80
N SER A 88 -8.36 8.28 -2.20
CA SER A 88 -9.01 8.62 -3.47
C SER A 88 -8.22 8.12 -4.69
N THR A 89 -6.89 8.15 -4.60
CA THR A 89 -6.01 7.63 -5.66
C THR A 89 -6.08 6.12 -5.73
N TRP A 90 -6.08 5.43 -4.58
CA TRP A 90 -6.26 3.98 -4.51
C TRP A 90 -7.58 3.55 -5.15
N GLU A 91 -8.70 4.18 -4.79
CA GLU A 91 -10.02 3.89 -5.36
C GLU A 91 -10.09 4.14 -6.86
N SER A 92 -9.45 5.22 -7.33
CA SER A 92 -9.39 5.54 -8.76
C SER A 92 -8.61 4.50 -9.54
N LEU A 93 -7.49 4.04 -8.98
CA LEU A 93 -6.73 2.93 -9.55
C LEU A 93 -7.54 1.63 -9.51
N ASP A 94 -8.26 1.40 -8.42
CA ASP A 94 -9.04 0.18 -8.21
C ASP A 94 -10.08 -0.01 -9.29
N ARG A 95 -10.85 1.04 -9.54
CA ARG A 95 -11.84 1.12 -10.62
C ARG A 95 -11.25 0.85 -12.00
N VAL A 96 -10.03 1.29 -12.28
CA VAL A 96 -9.38 1.10 -13.59
C VAL A 96 -8.97 -0.35 -13.84
N ALA A 97 -8.64 -1.13 -12.80
CA ALA A 97 -8.29 -2.54 -13.00
C ALA A 97 -9.45 -3.51 -12.85
N ASP A 98 -10.65 -3.03 -12.49
CA ASP A 98 -11.86 -3.82 -12.60
C ASP A 98 -12.36 -3.79 -14.07
N PRO A 99 -12.24 -4.90 -14.83
CA PRO A 99 -12.63 -4.94 -16.24
C PRO A 99 -14.15 -4.94 -16.45
N LEU A 100 -14.96 -4.91 -15.38
CA LEU A 100 -16.42 -4.84 -15.44
C LEU A 100 -16.95 -3.42 -15.24
N ASP A 101 -16.08 -2.40 -15.14
CA ASP A 101 -16.52 -1.00 -15.10
C ASP A 101 -17.11 -0.57 -16.47
N PRO A 102 -18.41 -0.27 -16.57
CA PRO A 102 -19.06 0.04 -17.83
C PRO A 102 -18.61 1.38 -18.44
N ALA A 103 -17.81 2.20 -17.75
CA ALA A 103 -17.29 3.45 -18.30
C ALA A 103 -16.12 3.26 -19.28
N VAL A 104 -15.42 2.10 -19.25
CA VAL A 104 -14.33 1.81 -20.19
C VAL A 104 -14.82 1.17 -21.50
N VAL A 105 -16.04 0.63 -21.53
CA VAL A 105 -16.64 -0.02 -22.72
C VAL A 105 -17.29 1.00 -23.68
N GLY A 106 -16.77 2.23 -23.72
CA GLY A 106 -17.38 3.37 -24.40
C GLY A 106 -16.55 4.00 -25.51
N SER A 107 -15.66 3.27 -26.21
CA SER A 107 -15.03 3.75 -27.45
C SER A 107 -14.32 2.63 -28.21
N ALA A 108 -15.09 1.75 -28.84
CA ALA A 108 -14.62 1.07 -30.04
C ALA A 108 -15.42 1.64 -31.22
N PRO A 109 -14.80 2.36 -32.17
CA PRO A 109 -15.51 2.75 -33.38
C PRO A 109 -15.74 1.48 -34.19
N ILE A 110 -17.01 1.11 -34.39
CA ILE A 110 -17.40 0.15 -35.43
C ILE A 110 -17.06 0.83 -36.76
N LEU A 111 -15.98 0.37 -37.39
CA LEU A 111 -15.67 0.73 -38.77
C LEU A 111 -16.65 -0.06 -39.66
N VAL A 112 -17.54 0.67 -40.33
CA VAL A 112 -18.40 0.18 -41.42
C VAL A 112 -17.62 0.07 -42.72
#